data_AF-A0A2D1VDZ8-F1
#
_entry.id   AF-A0A2D1VDZ8-F1
#
_cell.length_a   1.000
_cell.length_b   1.000
_cell.length_c   1.000
_cell.angle_alpha   90.00
_cell.angle_beta   90.00
_cell.angle_gamma   90.00
#
_symmetry.space_group_name_H-M   'P 1'
#
loop_
_entity.id
_entity.type
_entity.pdbx_description
1 polymer ?
#
loop_
_entity_poly.entity_id
_entity_poly.type
_entity_poly.pdbx_seq_one_letter_code
_entity_poly.pdbx_strand_id
1 'polypeptide(L)'
;GVRYAMENPSSYVHSNIAGLVTLLEACKAANPQPAIVWASSSSVYGLNDKVPFSEIDRTDQPASLYAATKKAGEEITHTYNHIYGLSITGLRFFTVYGPWGRPDMAYFSFTRNILQGKPITIYKGHNQVDLARDFTYIDDIVKGCVASLDTA
;
A
#
# COMPACT_ATOMS: atom_id res chain seq x y z
N GLY A 1 -5.55 -8.03 -3.25
CA GLY A 1 -5.83 -7.18 -2.07
C GLY A 1 -5.80 -8.04 -0.82
N VAL A 2 -5.85 -7.44 0.38
CA VAL A 2 -5.61 -8.13 1.67
C VAL A 2 -6.25 -9.53 1.78
N ARG A 3 -7.51 -9.69 1.34
CA ARG A 3 -8.24 -10.97 1.41
C ARG A 3 -7.62 -12.09 0.57
N TYR A 4 -7.13 -11.77 -0.63
CA TYR A 4 -6.52 -12.76 -1.54
C TYR A 4 -5.20 -13.33 -0.99
N ALA A 5 -4.57 -12.67 -0.01
CA ALA A 5 -3.39 -13.19 0.66
C ALA A 5 -3.68 -14.45 1.50
N MET A 6 -4.93 -14.67 1.91
CA MET A 6 -5.34 -15.90 2.59
C MET A 6 -5.55 -17.06 1.60
N GLU A 7 -5.91 -16.75 0.35
CA GLU A 7 -6.19 -17.74 -0.71
C GLU A 7 -4.91 -18.19 -1.42
N ASN A 8 -3.98 -17.26 -1.70
CA ASN A 8 -2.73 -17.54 -2.40
C ASN A 8 -1.55 -16.79 -1.76
N PRO A 9 -1.11 -17.20 -0.55
CA PRO A 9 -0.07 -16.50 0.20
C PRO A 9 1.27 -16.42 -0.53
N SER A 10 1.65 -17.46 -1.27
CA SER A 10 2.91 -17.53 -2.00
C SER A 10 3.04 -16.44 -3.06
N SER A 11 1.92 -16.07 -3.71
CA SER A 11 1.92 -14.98 -4.71
C SER A 11 2.36 -13.64 -4.12
N TYR A 12 2.08 -13.39 -2.84
CA TYR A 12 2.45 -12.16 -2.14
C TYR A 12 3.93 -12.14 -1.79
N VAL A 13 4.49 -13.25 -1.31
CA VAL A 13 5.93 -13.33 -1.03
C VAL A 13 6.71 -13.20 -2.35
N HIS A 14 6.29 -13.91 -3.39
CA HIS A 14 6.95 -13.84 -4.69
C HIS A 14 6.90 -12.42 -5.28
N SER A 15 5.72 -11.81 -5.34
CA SER A 15 5.57 -10.49 -5.98
C SER A 15 6.12 -9.36 -5.12
N ASN A 16 5.77 -9.32 -3.83
CA ASN A 16 6.09 -8.17 -2.97
C ASN A 16 7.51 -8.21 -2.39
N ILE A 17 8.08 -9.41 -2.19
CA ILE A 17 9.43 -9.55 -1.62
C ILE A 17 10.44 -9.86 -2.71
N ALA A 18 10.32 -11.03 -3.37
CA ALA A 18 11.30 -11.44 -4.37
C ALA A 18 11.32 -10.50 -5.59
N GLY A 19 10.15 -10.04 -6.03
CA GLY A 19 10.02 -9.04 -7.10
C GLY A 19 10.63 -7.69 -6.73
N LEU A 20 10.41 -7.22 -5.49
CA LEU A 20 11.01 -5.98 -5.01
C LEU A 20 12.54 -6.07 -4.99
N VAL A 21 13.09 -7.14 -4.40
CA VAL A 21 14.55 -7.36 -4.36
C VAL A 21 15.15 -7.43 -5.77
N THR A 22 14.45 -8.10 -6.69
CA THR A 22 14.90 -8.20 -8.10
C THR A 22 15.00 -6.82 -8.77
N LEU A 23 14.02 -5.94 -8.54
CA LEU A 23 14.07 -4.57 -9.05
C LEU A 23 15.19 -3.76 -8.38
N LEU A 24 15.37 -3.88 -7.06
CA LEU A 24 16.43 -3.18 -6.34
C LEU A 24 17.84 -3.60 -6.81
N GLU A 25 18.05 -4.89 -7.08
CA GLU A 25 19.31 -5.38 -7.65
C GLU A 25 19.57 -4.79 -9.04
N ALA A 26 18.53 -4.70 -9.89
CA ALA A 26 18.65 -4.07 -11.20
C ALA A 26 18.96 -2.57 -11.09
N CYS A 27 18.30 -1.85 -10.19
CA CYS A 27 18.58 -0.43 -9.94
C CYS A 27 19.99 -0.21 -9.38
N LYS A 28 20.46 -1.07 -8.48
CA LYS A 28 21.82 -1.02 -7.93
C LYS A 28 22.88 -1.14 -9.02
N ALA A 29 22.65 -1.99 -10.01
CA ALA A 29 23.57 -2.22 -11.13
C ALA A 29 23.52 -1.12 -12.21
N ALA A 30 22.50 -0.26 -12.19
CA ALA A 30 22.35 0.83 -13.16
C ALA A 30 23.33 1.98 -12.87
N ASN A 31 23.76 2.67 -13.92
CA ASN A 31 24.60 3.86 -13.84
C ASN A 31 24.11 4.95 -14.82
N PRO A 32 23.63 6.11 -14.34
CA PRO A 32 23.44 6.44 -12.92
C PRO A 32 22.36 5.57 -12.26
N GLN A 33 22.47 5.38 -10.94
CA GLN A 33 21.42 4.72 -10.16
C GLN A 33 20.15 5.60 -10.20
N PRO A 34 18.97 5.01 -10.43
CA PRO A 34 17.72 5.77 -10.47
C PRO A 34 17.23 6.11 -9.05
N ALA A 35 16.49 7.20 -8.94
CA ALA A 35 15.57 7.43 -7.82
C ALA A 35 14.41 6.42 -7.88
N ILE A 36 14.02 5.88 -6.73
CA ILE A 36 13.01 4.82 -6.63
C ILE A 36 11.87 5.29 -5.74
N VAL A 37 10.66 5.34 -6.29
CA VAL A 37 9.42 5.47 -5.50
C VAL A 37 8.70 4.13 -5.53
N TRP A 38 8.35 3.60 -4.36
CA TRP A 38 7.66 2.31 -4.27
C TRP A 38 6.44 2.37 -3.33
N ALA A 39 5.48 1.51 -3.62
CA ALA A 39 4.22 1.46 -2.88
C ALA A 39 4.34 0.56 -1.65
N SER A 40 4.43 1.15 -0.47
CA SER A 40 4.04 0.52 0.79
C SER A 40 2.50 0.54 0.90
N SER A 41 1.94 0.45 2.10
CA SER A 41 0.49 0.45 2.32
C SER A 41 0.16 0.93 3.72
N SER A 42 -0.97 1.63 3.91
CA SER A 42 -1.50 1.92 5.24
C SER A 42 -1.79 0.67 6.08
N SER A 43 -1.91 -0.51 5.47
CA SER A 43 -2.07 -1.78 6.21
C SER A 43 -0.89 -2.13 7.13
N VAL A 44 0.28 -1.51 6.95
CA VAL A 44 1.42 -1.69 7.87
C VAL A 44 1.13 -1.19 9.29
N TYR A 45 0.20 -0.23 9.46
CA TYR A 45 -0.28 0.18 10.78
C TYR A 45 -1.00 -0.95 11.54
N GLY A 46 -1.41 -2.00 10.85
CA GLY A 46 -1.77 -3.28 11.47
C GLY A 46 -2.85 -3.16 12.55
N LEU A 47 -2.52 -3.60 13.76
CA LEU A 47 -3.39 -3.60 14.94
C LEU A 47 -3.26 -2.34 15.81
N ASN A 48 -2.68 -1.25 15.28
CA ASN A 48 -2.57 -0.01 16.03
C ASN A 48 -3.96 0.61 16.29
N ASP A 49 -4.21 0.95 17.56
CA ASP A 49 -5.45 1.64 17.98
C ASP A 49 -5.33 3.18 17.95
N LYS A 50 -4.09 3.70 17.91
CA LYS A 50 -3.83 5.15 17.86
C LYS A 50 -4.31 5.73 16.53
N VAL A 51 -5.12 6.79 16.61
CA VAL A 51 -5.49 7.65 15.48
C VAL A 51 -5.27 9.13 15.84
N PRO A 52 -4.80 9.98 14.92
CA PRO A 52 -4.37 9.66 13.55
C PRO A 52 -3.08 8.84 13.52
N PHE A 53 -2.94 8.01 12.49
CA PHE A 53 -1.70 7.28 12.23
C PHE A 53 -0.58 8.25 11.82
N SER A 54 0.65 7.93 12.21
CA SER A 54 1.85 8.67 11.84
C SER A 54 2.96 7.73 11.38
N GLU A 55 3.83 8.21 10.50
CA GLU A 55 4.95 7.45 9.95
C GLU A 55 5.93 6.97 11.03
N ILE A 56 6.02 7.70 12.14
CA ILE A 56 6.83 7.35 13.31
C ILE A 56 6.18 6.29 14.22
N ASP A 57 4.91 5.94 13.98
CA ASP A 57 4.24 4.92 14.78
C ASP A 57 4.88 3.55 14.54
N ARG A 58 4.89 2.73 15.59
CA ARG A 58 5.39 1.35 15.51
C ARG A 58 4.46 0.53 14.61
N THR A 59 5.01 -0.24 13.68
CA THR A 59 4.27 -1.02 12.67
C THR A 59 4.68 -2.50 12.66
N ASP A 60 4.91 -3.08 13.84
CA ASP A 60 5.43 -4.44 14.00
C ASP A 60 4.36 -5.49 14.33
N GLN A 61 3.08 -5.09 14.35
CA GLN A 61 1.93 -5.98 14.55
C GLN A 61 1.02 -6.00 13.31
N PRO A 62 1.49 -6.56 12.17
CA PRO A 62 0.70 -6.60 10.95
C PRO A 62 -0.53 -7.50 11.09
N ALA A 63 -1.70 -7.00 10.71
CA ALA A 63 -2.97 -7.74 10.79
C ALA A 63 -3.19 -8.74 9.63
N SER A 64 -2.25 -8.84 8.68
CA SER A 64 -2.36 -9.74 7.53
C SER A 64 -0.99 -10.05 6.92
N LEU A 65 -0.90 -11.14 6.14
CA LEU A 65 0.30 -11.45 5.35
C LEU A 65 0.65 -10.33 4.36
N TYR A 66 -0.35 -9.70 3.73
CA TYR A 66 -0.10 -8.55 2.86
C TYR A 66 0.59 -7.41 3.62
N ALA A 67 0.07 -7.03 4.79
CA ALA A 67 0.68 -6.00 5.64
C ALA A 67 2.11 -6.37 6.04
N ALA A 68 2.33 -7.63 6.43
CA ALA A 68 3.65 -8.14 6.78
C ALA A 68 4.64 -8.03 5.60
N THR A 69 4.22 -8.40 4.38
CA THR A 69 5.09 -8.27 3.19
C THR A 69 5.40 -6.81 2.84
N LYS A 70 4.45 -5.89 3.03
CA LYS A 70 4.72 -4.46 2.83
C LYS A 70 5.66 -3.91 3.89
N LYS A 71 5.50 -4.30 5.15
CA LYS A 71 6.43 -3.91 6.21
C LYS A 71 7.84 -4.46 5.97
N ALA A 72 7.96 -5.73 5.56
CA ALA A 72 9.24 -6.30 5.17
C ALA A 72 9.89 -5.53 4.01
N GLY A 73 9.09 -5.05 3.04
CA GLY A 73 9.59 -4.17 1.98
C GLY A 73 10.20 -2.86 2.49
N GLU A 74 9.66 -2.27 3.56
CA GLU A 74 10.24 -1.07 4.20
C GLU A 74 11.61 -1.36 4.79
N GLU A 75 11.76 -2.49 5.50
CA GLU A 75 13.05 -2.88 6.11
C GLU A 75 14.09 -3.26 5.04
N ILE A 76 13.66 -3.95 3.97
CA ILE A 76 14.51 -4.30 2.84
C ILE A 76 15.00 -3.03 2.14
N THR A 77 14.10 -2.10 1.82
CA THR A 77 14.49 -0.86 1.11
C THR A 77 15.39 0.03 1.96
N HIS A 78 15.15 0.11 3.27
CA HIS A 78 16.07 0.75 4.21
C HIS A 78 17.47 0.15 4.14
N THR A 79 17.57 -1.18 4.16
CA THR A 79 18.85 -1.90 4.07
C THR A 79 19.58 -1.60 2.76
N TYR A 80 18.86 -1.56 1.64
CA TYR A 80 19.44 -1.24 0.33
C TYR A 80 19.93 0.20 0.21
N ASN A 81 19.19 1.16 0.77
CA ASN A 81 19.66 2.54 0.89
C ASN A 81 20.92 2.62 1.76
N HIS A 82 20.90 1.99 2.94
CA HIS A 82 22.02 2.03 3.88
C HIS A 82 23.31 1.42 3.33
N ILE A 83 23.22 0.27 2.65
CA ILE A 83 24.40 -0.47 2.17
C ILE A 83 24.89 0.05 0.81
N TYR A 84 23.97 0.38 -0.10
CA TYR A 84 24.31 0.67 -1.50
C TYR A 84 24.06 2.11 -1.93
N GLY A 85 23.50 2.95 -1.05
CA GLY A 85 23.21 4.36 -1.35
C GLY A 85 22.04 4.59 -2.30
N LEU A 86 21.20 3.58 -2.57
CA LEU A 86 20.04 3.73 -3.44
C LEU A 86 19.08 4.78 -2.87
N SER A 87 18.68 5.77 -3.67
CA SER A 87 17.69 6.75 -3.26
C SER A 87 16.28 6.18 -3.38
N ILE A 88 15.60 5.98 -2.25
CA ILE A 88 14.33 5.25 -2.17
C ILE A 88 13.32 5.99 -1.29
N THR A 89 12.12 6.21 -1.84
CA THR A 89 10.95 6.75 -1.14
C THR A 89 9.82 5.72 -1.09
N GLY A 90 9.41 5.31 0.11
CA GLY A 90 8.28 4.40 0.33
C GLY A 90 6.99 5.15 0.66
N LEU A 91 5.93 4.91 -0.11
CA LEU A 91 4.63 5.59 0.08
C LEU A 91 3.58 4.65 0.68
N ARG A 92 3.03 5.00 1.85
CA ARG A 92 1.97 4.24 2.53
C ARG A 92 0.59 4.66 2.02
N PHE A 93 0.15 4.07 0.92
CA PHE A 93 -1.16 4.40 0.33
C PHE A 93 -2.34 3.96 1.21
N PHE A 94 -3.31 4.88 1.37
CA PHE A 94 -4.67 4.60 1.82
C PHE A 94 -5.57 4.25 0.60
N THR A 95 -6.89 4.45 0.69
CA THR A 95 -7.80 4.05 -0.37
C THR A 95 -7.73 5.06 -1.51
N VAL A 96 -7.35 4.60 -2.70
CA VAL A 96 -7.33 5.43 -3.92
C VAL A 96 -8.60 5.18 -4.72
N TYR A 97 -9.26 6.24 -5.18
CA TYR A 97 -10.43 6.16 -6.05
C TYR A 97 -10.33 7.09 -7.27
N GLY A 98 -11.02 6.72 -8.34
CA GLY A 98 -11.11 7.51 -9.57
C GLY A 98 -11.36 6.67 -10.82
N PRO A 99 -11.35 7.31 -12.00
CA PRO A 99 -11.42 6.63 -13.30
C PRO A 99 -10.34 5.54 -13.42
N TRP A 100 -10.64 4.46 -14.15
CA TRP A 100 -9.76 3.30 -14.32
C TRP A 100 -9.37 2.59 -13.02
N GLY A 101 -10.11 2.86 -11.96
CA GLY A 101 -9.95 2.23 -10.67
C GLY A 101 -10.23 0.72 -10.69
N ARG A 102 -9.87 0.08 -9.59
CA ARG A 102 -10.03 -1.36 -9.41
C ARG A 102 -11.49 -1.75 -9.18
N PRO A 103 -12.07 -2.68 -9.96
CA PRO A 103 -13.49 -3.05 -9.84
C PRO A 103 -13.81 -3.86 -8.57
N ASP A 104 -12.79 -4.34 -7.87
CA ASP A 104 -12.91 -5.08 -6.60
C ASP A 104 -12.87 -4.17 -5.35
N MET A 105 -12.72 -2.86 -5.53
CA MET A 105 -12.73 -1.89 -4.43
C MET A 105 -14.14 -1.37 -4.11
N ALA A 106 -14.31 -0.88 -2.88
CA ALA A 106 -15.61 -0.51 -2.32
C ALA A 106 -16.39 0.51 -3.17
N TYR A 107 -15.75 1.59 -3.66
CA TYR A 107 -16.44 2.61 -4.44
C TYR A 107 -17.03 2.05 -5.75
N PHE A 108 -16.30 1.19 -6.45
CA PHE A 108 -16.80 0.54 -7.67
C PHE A 108 -17.93 -0.44 -7.39
N SER A 109 -17.84 -1.19 -6.28
CA SER A 109 -18.91 -2.11 -5.89
C SER A 109 -20.19 -1.35 -5.53
N PHE A 110 -20.08 -0.19 -4.88
CA PHE A 110 -21.22 0.69 -4.59
C PHE A 110 -21.85 1.23 -5.88
N THR A 111 -21.06 1.81 -6.79
CA THR A 111 -21.56 2.32 -8.08
C THR A 111 -22.25 1.22 -8.88
N ARG A 112 -21.64 0.04 -8.98
CA ARG A 112 -22.23 -1.12 -9.67
C ARG A 112 -23.58 -1.53 -9.06
N ASN A 113 -23.67 -1.59 -7.73
CA ASN A 113 -24.91 -1.99 -7.07
C ASN A 113 -26.02 -0.95 -7.29
N ILE A 114 -25.71 0.34 -7.21
CA ILE A 114 -26.65 1.43 -7.51
C ILE A 114 -27.20 1.30 -8.93
N LEU A 115 -26.31 1.14 -9.92
CA LEU A 115 -26.72 1.00 -11.32
C LEU A 115 -27.55 -0.26 -11.60
N GLN A 116 -27.39 -1.31 -10.77
CA GLN A 116 -28.13 -2.56 -10.88
C GLN A 116 -29.39 -2.61 -9.98
N GLY A 117 -29.71 -1.54 -9.25
CA GLY A 117 -30.80 -1.55 -8.27
C GLY A 117 -30.60 -2.55 -7.12
N LYS A 118 -29.35 -2.92 -6.82
CA LYS A 118 -29.00 -3.87 -5.76
C LYS A 118 -28.69 -3.12 -4.45
N PRO A 119 -29.02 -3.70 -3.29
CA PRO A 119 -28.63 -3.12 -2.00
C PRO A 119 -27.11 -2.97 -1.85
N ILE A 120 -26.68 -1.94 -1.10
CA ILE A 120 -25.29 -1.77 -0.68
C ILE A 120 -25.12 -2.36 0.71
N THR A 121 -24.11 -3.20 0.90
CA THR A 121 -23.75 -3.74 2.22
C THR A 121 -22.97 -2.68 3.01
N ILE A 122 -23.51 -2.28 4.16
CA ILE A 122 -22.85 -1.36 5.09
C ILE A 122 -22.16 -2.18 6.18
N TYR A 123 -20.84 -2.06 6.26
CA TYR A 123 -20.06 -2.72 7.30
C TYR A 123 -19.95 -1.82 8.53
N LYS A 124 -20.11 -2.41 9.71
CA LYS A 124 -19.87 -1.76 11.00
C LYS A 124 -18.56 -2.27 11.61
N GLY A 125 -17.86 -1.39 12.34
CA GLY A 125 -16.67 -1.75 13.10
C GLY A 125 -17.00 -2.55 14.35
N HIS A 126 -15.98 -2.79 15.18
CA HIS A 126 -16.18 -3.34 16.52
C HIS A 126 -17.19 -2.46 17.29
N ASN A 127 -18.03 -3.10 18.10
CA ASN A 127 -19.08 -2.44 18.90
C ASN A 127 -20.08 -1.62 18.06
N GLN A 128 -20.34 -2.01 16.80
CA GLN A 128 -21.31 -1.37 15.91
C GLN A 128 -20.99 0.09 15.53
N VAL A 129 -19.73 0.51 15.70
CA VAL A 129 -19.29 1.87 15.38
C VAL A 129 -19.21 2.06 13.86
N ASP A 130 -19.54 3.27 13.40
CA ASP A 130 -19.37 3.64 11.99
C ASP A 130 -17.91 3.62 11.57
N LEU A 131 -17.66 3.14 10.35
CA LEU A 131 -16.33 3.04 9.79
C LEU A 131 -16.00 4.30 9.00
N ALA A 132 -14.96 5.01 9.40
CA ALA A 132 -14.31 5.99 8.55
C ALA A 132 -13.25 5.30 7.67
N ARG A 133 -13.09 5.80 6.45
CA ARG A 133 -12.05 5.39 5.51
C ARG A 133 -11.49 6.63 4.84
N ASP A 134 -10.17 6.66 4.72
CA ASP A 134 -9.49 7.71 3.97
C ASP A 134 -9.51 7.36 2.48
N PHE A 135 -10.03 8.30 1.68
CA PHE A 135 -10.18 8.21 0.25
C PHE A 135 -9.48 9.40 -0.40
N THR A 136 -8.49 9.13 -1.24
CA THR A 136 -7.77 10.14 -2.00
C THR A 136 -8.05 9.94 -3.49
N TYR A 137 -8.38 11.03 -4.20
CA TYR A 137 -8.64 10.97 -5.63
C TYR A 137 -7.34 10.67 -6.41
N ILE A 138 -7.47 9.92 -7.50
CA ILE A 138 -6.32 9.42 -8.26
C ILE A 138 -5.40 10.55 -8.75
N ASP A 139 -5.91 11.72 -9.12
CA ASP A 139 -5.08 12.82 -9.58
C ASP A 139 -4.16 13.36 -8.48
N ASP A 140 -4.63 13.39 -7.23
CA ASP A 140 -3.81 13.84 -6.10
C ASP A 140 -2.76 12.79 -5.71
N ILE A 141 -3.11 11.50 -5.85
CA ILE A 141 -2.13 10.41 -5.71
C ILE A 141 -1.04 10.50 -6.78
N VAL A 142 -1.41 10.76 -8.04
CA VAL A 142 -0.44 10.92 -9.13
C VAL A 142 0.50 12.10 -8.85
N LYS A 143 -0.04 13.25 -8.45
CA LYS A 143 0.79 14.41 -8.05
C LYS A 143 1.75 14.05 -6.92
N GLY A 144 1.27 13.36 -5.88
CA GLY A 144 2.10 12.93 -4.75
C GLY A 144 3.22 11.97 -5.17
N CYS A 145 2.92 10.98 -6.03
CA CYS A 145 3.93 10.06 -6.56
C CYS A 145 5.01 10.78 -7.36
N VAL A 146 4.62 11.70 -8.25
CA VAL A 146 5.57 12.46 -9.08
C VAL A 146 6.42 13.37 -8.21
N ALA A 147 5.82 14.11 -7.27
CA ALA A 147 6.55 14.99 -6.36
C ALA A 147 7.53 14.22 -5.45
N SER A 148 7.25 12.95 -5.15
CA SER A 148 8.14 12.10 -4.34
C SER A 148 9.42 11.69 -5.08
N LEU A 149 9.49 11.85 -6.40
CA LEU A 149 10.71 11.64 -7.17
C LEU A 149 11.70 12.80 -7.01
N ASP A 150 11.22 14.01 -6.71
CA ASP A 150 12.05 15.22 -6.60
C ASP A 150 12.81 15.29 -5.25
N THR A 151 12.44 14.44 -4.28
CA THR A 151 13.09 14.35 -2.97
C THR A 151 14.17 13.28 -2.87
N ALA A 152 14.36 12.50 -3.95
CA ALA A 152 15.25 11.34 -4.02
C ALA A 152 16.54 11.65 -4.79
#